data_AF-A0A381WI74-F1
#
_entry.id   AF-A0A381WI74-F1
#
_cell.length_a   1.000
_cell.length_b   1.000
_cell.length_c   1.000
_cell.angle_alpha   90.00
_cell.angle_beta   90.00
_cell.angle_gamma   90.00
#
_symmetry.space_group_name_H-M   'P 1'
#
loop_
_entity.id
_entity.type
_entity.pdbx_description
1 polymer ?
#
loop_
_entity_poly.entity_id
_entity_poly.type
_entity_poly.pdbx_seq_one_letter_code
_entity_poly.pdbx_strand_id
1 'polypeptide(L)'
;MATDLDRFCSRLDSRQLISALGRLPAEQSLAVPCLDEHERQTLVSLVDSLTYRSASPVMGGATTPVYQDFELCYDIPPDHQLWELARYLEKRIATTIKKAGLQGHDALQFNDLIVQNYPPGCQGITPHRDHVRYRIVVAIFLLTGDGNFCTCDDRKGVGAKTIPAVPGDLLLMTAPGLVEEKPGPLH
;
A
#
# COMPACT_ATOMS: atom_id res chain seq x y z
N MET A 1 17.54 -2.77 -21.75
CA MET A 1 18.53 -2.61 -20.66
C MET A 1 17.89 -3.18 -19.42
N ALA A 2 18.49 -4.18 -18.77
CA ALA A 2 17.97 -4.71 -17.51
C ALA A 2 18.06 -3.60 -16.45
N THR A 3 16.92 -3.16 -15.96
CA THR A 3 16.84 -2.24 -14.81
C THR A 3 17.39 -2.98 -13.60
N ASP A 4 18.42 -2.41 -13.00
CA ASP A 4 19.06 -2.93 -11.80
C ASP A 4 18.09 -2.75 -10.62
N LEU A 5 17.22 -3.73 -10.40
CA LEU A 5 16.16 -3.71 -9.38
C LEU A 5 16.70 -3.61 -7.94
N ASP A 6 17.98 -3.91 -7.75
CA ASP A 6 18.69 -3.67 -6.49
C ASP A 6 18.82 -2.17 -6.14
N ARG A 7 18.37 -1.28 -7.04
CA ARG A 7 18.38 0.19 -6.86
C ARG A 7 17.07 0.79 -6.37
N PHE A 8 16.02 0.02 -6.13
CA PHE A 8 14.80 0.57 -5.52
C PHE A 8 14.70 0.16 -4.05
N CYS A 9 14.08 1.04 -3.28
CA CYS A 9 13.88 0.86 -1.85
C CYS A 9 15.19 0.84 -1.04
N SER A 10 16.18 1.67 -1.42
CA SER A 10 17.48 1.73 -0.73
C SER A 10 17.38 2.18 0.72
N ARG A 11 16.34 2.95 1.06
CA ARG A 11 16.08 3.39 2.45
C ARG A 11 15.33 2.38 3.28
N LEU A 12 14.74 1.35 2.67
CA LEU A 12 14.11 0.28 3.41
C LEU A 12 15.21 -0.61 4.01
N ASP A 13 15.64 -0.34 5.24
CA ASP A 13 16.62 -1.21 5.93
C ASP A 13 15.97 -2.54 6.37
N SER A 14 16.76 -3.62 6.40
CA SER A 14 16.25 -4.94 6.83
C SER A 14 15.79 -4.96 8.28
N ARG A 15 16.49 -4.28 9.20
CA ARG A 15 16.09 -4.21 10.62
C ARG A 15 14.84 -3.37 10.78
N GLN A 16 14.72 -2.30 10.00
CA GLN A 16 13.52 -1.46 9.98
C GLN A 16 12.30 -2.26 9.51
N LEU A 17 12.44 -3.01 8.41
CA LEU A 17 11.35 -3.86 7.91
C LEU A 17 10.97 -4.96 8.91
N ILE A 18 11.95 -5.60 9.58
CA ILE A 18 11.69 -6.57 10.66
C ILE A 18 10.90 -5.91 11.81
N SER A 19 11.37 -4.75 12.28
CA SER A 19 10.71 -4.03 13.38
C SER A 19 9.28 -3.62 13.03
N ALA A 20 9.09 -3.11 11.80
CA ALA A 20 7.81 -2.72 11.27
C ALA A 20 6.84 -3.91 11.22
N LEU A 21 7.23 -5.02 10.59
CA LEU A 21 6.39 -6.21 10.50
C LEU A 21 6.11 -6.87 11.87
N GLY A 22 7.01 -6.72 12.85
CA GLY A 22 6.76 -7.17 14.22
C GLY A 22 5.75 -6.31 14.99
N ARG A 23 5.68 -5.00 14.69
CA ARG A 23 4.72 -4.06 15.30
C ARG A 23 3.36 -4.05 14.61
N LEU A 24 3.35 -4.33 13.31
CA LEU A 24 2.18 -4.23 12.44
C LEU A 24 0.94 -4.99 12.96
N PRO A 25 1.04 -6.20 13.53
CA PRO A 25 -0.13 -6.90 14.10
C PRO A 25 -0.85 -6.12 15.20
N ALA A 26 -0.10 -5.37 16.03
CA ALA A 26 -0.66 -4.58 17.12
C ALA A 26 -1.12 -3.19 16.66
N GLU A 27 -0.39 -2.56 15.75
CA GLU A 27 -0.66 -1.19 15.29
C GLU A 27 -1.65 -1.13 14.12
N GLN A 28 -1.87 -2.26 13.43
CA GLN A 28 -2.69 -2.44 12.22
C GLN A 28 -2.24 -1.65 10.99
N SER A 29 -1.54 -0.52 11.16
CA SER A 29 -0.97 0.27 10.07
C SER A 29 0.23 1.08 10.54
N LEU A 30 1.22 1.28 9.67
CA LEU A 30 2.40 2.11 9.93
C LEU A 30 3.12 2.47 8.63
N ALA A 31 3.86 3.58 8.63
CA ALA A 31 4.74 3.98 7.53
C ALA A 31 6.21 3.74 7.89
N VAL A 32 7.01 3.38 6.89
CA VAL A 32 8.47 3.28 7.00
C VAL A 32 9.17 3.93 5.81
N PRO A 33 10.27 4.67 6.04
CA PRO A 33 11.20 5.06 4.99
C PRO A 33 11.53 3.91 4.04
N CYS A 34 11.39 4.17 2.74
CA CYS A 34 11.56 3.15 1.73
C CYS A 34 12.41 3.64 0.56
N LEU A 35 11.99 4.73 -0.07
CA LEU A 35 12.62 5.30 -1.26
C LEU A 35 13.48 6.51 -0.90
N ASP A 36 14.62 6.65 -1.57
CA ASP A 36 15.30 7.95 -1.64
C ASP A 36 14.64 8.88 -2.67
N GLU A 37 15.11 10.13 -2.76
CA GLU A 37 14.53 11.11 -3.68
C GLU A 37 14.71 10.74 -5.15
N HIS A 38 15.85 10.14 -5.53
CA HIS A 38 16.11 9.76 -6.91
C HIS A 38 15.23 8.58 -7.34
N GLU A 39 15.11 7.58 -6.48
CA GLU A 39 14.21 6.44 -6.63
C GLU A 39 12.76 6.90 -6.73
N ARG A 40 12.32 7.78 -5.82
CA ARG A 40 10.96 8.34 -5.80
C ARG A 40 10.65 9.06 -7.11
N GLN A 41 11.53 9.95 -7.58
CA GLN A 41 11.33 10.68 -8.84
C GLN A 41 11.34 9.76 -10.07
N THR A 42 12.13 8.69 -10.02
CA THR A 42 12.10 7.65 -11.07
C THR A 42 10.74 6.96 -11.09
N LEU A 43 10.19 6.59 -9.94
CA LEU A 43 8.85 6.00 -9.87
C LEU A 43 7.75 6.98 -10.27
N VAL A 44 7.85 8.26 -9.90
CA VAL A 44 6.94 9.32 -10.38
C VAL A 44 6.92 9.37 -11.91
N SER A 45 8.10 9.42 -12.53
CA SER A 45 8.21 9.44 -14.00
C SER A 45 7.59 8.20 -14.65
N LEU A 46 7.73 7.02 -14.03
CA LEU A 46 7.10 5.80 -14.52
C LEU A 46 5.56 5.89 -14.43
N VAL A 47 5.03 6.32 -13.29
CA VAL A 47 3.57 6.38 -13.10
C VAL A 47 2.90 7.51 -13.89
N ASP A 48 3.61 8.61 -14.16
CA ASP A 48 3.10 9.72 -14.98
C ASP A 48 2.91 9.32 -16.45
N SER A 49 3.61 8.26 -16.90
CA SER A 49 3.47 7.73 -18.26
C SER A 49 2.25 6.82 -18.44
N LEU A 50 1.57 6.46 -17.35
CA LEU A 50 0.41 5.57 -17.38
C LEU A 50 -0.85 6.31 -17.85
N THR A 51 -1.80 5.55 -18.38
CA THR A 51 -3.14 6.06 -18.69
C THR A 51 -4.05 5.91 -17.48
N TYR A 52 -4.62 7.02 -17.05
CA TYR A 52 -5.55 7.08 -15.93
C TYR A 52 -7.00 7.19 -16.39
N ARG A 53 -7.89 6.71 -15.54
CA ARG A 53 -9.33 6.97 -15.63
C ARG A 53 -9.86 7.36 -14.27
N SER A 54 -10.99 8.06 -14.23
CA SER A 54 -11.70 8.29 -12.99
C SER A 54 -12.10 6.97 -12.33
N ALA A 55 -11.99 6.93 -10.99
CA ALA A 55 -12.56 5.87 -10.18
C ALA A 55 -14.08 5.79 -10.40
N SER A 56 -14.65 4.60 -10.20
CA SER A 56 -16.10 4.49 -10.07
C SER A 56 -16.53 5.27 -8.82
N PRO A 57 -17.48 6.21 -8.91
CA PRO A 57 -17.76 7.15 -7.82
C PRO A 57 -18.32 6.48 -6.56
N VAL A 58 -18.95 5.31 -6.73
CA VAL A 58 -19.49 4.50 -5.63
C VAL A 58 -19.13 3.04 -5.87
N MET A 59 -18.58 2.41 -4.83
CA MET A 59 -18.30 0.97 -4.76
C MET A 59 -18.95 0.35 -3.51
N GLY A 60 -18.95 -0.97 -3.42
CA GLY A 60 -19.51 -1.70 -2.28
C GLY A 60 -21.02 -1.99 -2.42
N GLY A 61 -21.62 -2.52 -1.34
CA GLY A 61 -23.03 -2.89 -1.32
C GLY A 61 -23.93 -1.71 -0.98
N ALA A 62 -25.23 -1.82 -1.28
CA ALA A 62 -26.23 -0.77 -1.02
C ALA A 62 -26.28 -0.29 0.44
N THR A 63 -25.95 -1.15 1.40
CA THR A 63 -25.93 -0.83 2.84
C THR A 63 -24.56 -0.33 3.33
N THR A 64 -23.52 -0.43 2.51
CA THR A 64 -22.14 -0.09 2.87
C THR A 64 -21.39 0.56 1.69
N PRO A 65 -21.91 1.67 1.14
CA PRO A 65 -21.27 2.34 0.03
C PRO A 65 -19.89 2.89 0.44
N VAL A 66 -18.97 2.88 -0.52
CA VAL A 66 -17.68 3.55 -0.46
C VAL A 66 -17.68 4.59 -1.57
N TYR A 67 -17.56 5.86 -1.20
CA TYR A 67 -17.48 6.95 -2.17
C TYR A 67 -16.02 7.22 -2.52
N GLN A 68 -15.77 7.44 -3.80
CA GLN A 68 -14.43 7.58 -4.35
C GLN A 68 -14.39 8.76 -5.31
N ASP A 69 -13.41 9.62 -5.10
CA ASP A 69 -13.11 10.77 -5.93
C ASP A 69 -11.58 10.86 -6.11
N PHE A 70 -11.10 10.15 -7.14
CA PHE A 70 -9.71 10.11 -7.56
C PHE A 70 -9.59 9.45 -8.94
N GLU A 71 -8.39 9.49 -9.51
CA GLU A 71 -8.04 8.82 -10.76
C GLU A 71 -7.17 7.59 -10.47
N LEU A 72 -7.28 6.57 -11.30
CA LEU A 72 -6.48 5.36 -11.13
C LEU A 72 -6.07 4.73 -12.46
N CYS A 73 -4.93 4.05 -12.41
CA CYS A 73 -4.50 3.08 -13.40
C CYS A 73 -4.56 1.69 -12.77
N TYR A 74 -5.48 0.86 -13.27
CA TYR A 74 -5.62 -0.54 -12.84
C TYR A 74 -5.02 -1.51 -13.87
N ASP A 75 -5.01 -1.11 -15.14
CA ASP A 75 -4.53 -1.92 -16.26
C ASP A 75 -3.04 -1.67 -16.50
N ILE A 76 -2.21 -1.90 -15.48
CA ILE A 76 -0.76 -1.73 -15.57
C ILE A 76 -0.20 -2.80 -16.51
N PRO A 77 0.53 -2.43 -17.59
CA PRO A 77 1.04 -3.39 -18.56
C PRO A 77 1.87 -4.51 -17.89
N PRO A 78 1.72 -5.80 -18.28
CA PRO A 78 2.42 -6.91 -17.62
C PRO A 78 3.96 -6.82 -17.65
N ASP A 79 4.52 -6.10 -18.62
CA ASP A 79 5.94 -5.83 -18.80
C ASP A 79 6.39 -4.50 -18.16
N HIS A 80 5.48 -3.79 -17.49
CA HIS A 80 5.79 -2.54 -16.81
C HIS A 80 6.68 -2.78 -15.57
N GLN A 81 7.66 -1.89 -15.36
CA GLN A 81 8.66 -2.01 -14.29
C GLN A 81 8.06 -2.07 -12.87
N LEU A 82 6.85 -1.53 -12.66
CA LEU A 82 6.18 -1.62 -11.36
C LEU A 82 5.92 -3.07 -10.91
N TRP A 83 5.71 -4.01 -11.84
CA TRP A 83 5.58 -5.43 -11.50
C TRP A 83 6.90 -6.04 -11.01
N GLU A 84 8.04 -5.54 -11.50
CA GLU A 84 9.34 -5.93 -11.00
C GLU A 84 9.57 -5.40 -9.58
N LEU A 85 9.23 -4.13 -9.33
CA LEU A 85 9.26 -3.53 -7.99
C LEU A 85 8.37 -4.29 -7.00
N ALA A 86 7.14 -4.63 -7.39
CA ALA A 86 6.21 -5.40 -6.57
C ALA A 86 6.80 -6.76 -6.19
N ARG A 87 7.36 -7.51 -7.15
CA ARG A 87 8.03 -8.80 -6.89
C ARG A 87 9.26 -8.66 -6.00
N TYR A 88 10.02 -7.58 -6.14
CA TYR A 88 11.14 -7.29 -5.25
C TYR A 88 10.69 -7.08 -3.81
N LEU A 89 9.68 -6.22 -3.60
CA LEU A 89 9.10 -5.96 -2.28
C LEU A 89 8.48 -7.23 -1.67
N GLU A 90 7.74 -8.01 -2.47
CA GLU A 90 7.12 -9.28 -2.08
C GLU A 90 8.16 -10.22 -1.47
N LYS A 91 9.28 -10.46 -2.16
CA LYS A 91 10.36 -11.34 -1.67
C LYS A 91 10.94 -10.86 -0.34
N ARG A 92 11.12 -9.54 -0.18
CA ARG A 92 11.67 -8.95 1.04
C ARG A 92 10.71 -9.10 2.22
N ILE A 93 9.42 -8.79 2.01
CA ILE A 93 8.38 -8.95 3.03
C ILE A 93 8.23 -10.43 3.38
N ALA A 94 8.09 -11.32 2.39
CA ALA A 94 7.95 -12.76 2.61
C ALA A 94 9.11 -13.34 3.44
N THR A 95 10.35 -12.97 3.08
CA THR A 95 11.55 -13.37 3.83
C THR A 95 11.51 -12.86 5.27
N THR A 96 11.05 -11.63 5.47
CA THR A 96 11.01 -11.01 6.80
C THR A 96 9.93 -11.62 7.68
N ILE A 97 8.73 -11.82 7.14
CA ILE A 97 7.62 -12.51 7.81
C ILE A 97 8.08 -13.90 8.28
N LYS A 98 8.74 -14.66 7.38
CA LYS A 98 9.27 -16.00 7.71
C LYS A 98 10.32 -15.95 8.84
N LYS A 99 11.23 -14.97 8.81
CA LYS A 99 12.24 -14.78 9.86
C LYS A 99 11.64 -14.35 11.20
N ALA A 100 10.56 -13.58 11.18
CA ALA A 100 9.85 -13.13 12.37
C ALA A 100 8.96 -14.21 12.99
N GLY A 101 8.71 -15.32 12.29
CA GLY A 101 7.87 -16.41 12.78
C GLY A 101 6.44 -15.95 13.05
N LEU A 102 5.90 -15.09 12.19
CA LEU A 102 4.49 -14.69 12.23
C LEU A 102 3.59 -15.92 11.89
N GLN A 103 2.33 -15.81 11.49
CA GLN A 103 1.58 -16.99 10.95
C GLN A 103 1.06 -16.68 9.53
N GLY A 104 0.77 -17.68 8.70
CA GLY A 104 0.17 -17.51 7.35
C GLY A 104 1.12 -17.44 6.14
N HIS A 105 2.15 -18.30 6.06
CA HIS A 105 3.41 -17.97 5.37
C HIS A 105 3.70 -18.59 4.01
N ASP A 106 2.93 -19.56 3.55
CA ASP A 106 3.52 -20.48 2.57
C ASP A 106 3.57 -19.91 1.14
N ALA A 107 2.91 -18.78 0.87
CA ALA A 107 3.01 -18.08 -0.42
C ALA A 107 2.48 -16.63 -0.34
N LEU A 108 3.20 -15.71 0.32
CA LEU A 108 2.90 -14.28 0.11
C LEU A 108 3.08 -13.99 -1.38
N GLN A 109 2.01 -13.56 -2.02
CA GLN A 109 2.01 -13.06 -3.37
C GLN A 109 1.17 -11.79 -3.42
N PHE A 110 1.73 -10.68 -3.91
CA PHE A 110 0.93 -9.52 -4.24
C PHE A 110 0.00 -9.87 -5.39
N ASN A 111 -1.30 -9.84 -5.11
CA ASN A 111 -2.35 -10.27 -6.02
C ASN A 111 -3.01 -9.11 -6.77
N ASP A 112 -2.56 -7.89 -6.52
CA ASP A 112 -3.06 -6.69 -7.16
C ASP A 112 -2.00 -5.59 -7.15
N LEU A 113 -2.08 -4.70 -8.14
CA LEU A 113 -1.23 -3.52 -8.27
C LEU A 113 -2.05 -2.41 -8.92
N ILE A 114 -2.18 -1.30 -8.21
CA ILE A 114 -2.95 -0.13 -8.63
C ILE A 114 -2.11 1.12 -8.42
N VAL A 115 -2.20 2.06 -9.35
CA VAL A 115 -1.71 3.42 -9.14
C VAL A 115 -2.90 4.35 -8.98
N GLN A 116 -2.89 5.16 -7.93
CA GLN A 116 -3.93 6.15 -7.65
C GLN A 116 -3.33 7.55 -7.69
N ASN A 117 -4.01 8.46 -8.38
CA ASN A 117 -3.72 9.88 -8.41
C ASN A 117 -4.90 10.62 -7.79
N TYR A 118 -4.63 11.50 -6.83
CA TYR A 118 -5.63 12.29 -6.11
C TYR A 118 -5.46 13.76 -6.53
N PRO A 119 -6.20 14.26 -7.54
CA PRO A 119 -6.04 15.63 -8.01
C PRO A 119 -6.34 16.66 -6.91
N PRO A 120 -5.77 17.87 -7.00
CA PRO A 120 -6.09 18.95 -6.08
C PRO A 120 -7.60 19.20 -6.00
N GLY A 121 -8.13 19.20 -4.77
CA GLY A 121 -9.56 19.43 -4.50
C GLY A 121 -10.46 18.20 -4.56
N CYS A 122 -9.92 17.02 -4.88
CA CYS A 122 -10.68 15.78 -4.77
C CYS A 122 -11.07 15.47 -3.32
N GLN A 123 -12.17 14.75 -3.14
CA GLN A 123 -12.70 14.34 -1.83
C GLN A 123 -12.07 13.04 -1.31
N GLY A 124 -11.26 12.36 -2.13
CA GLY A 124 -10.56 11.13 -1.76
C GLY A 124 -11.49 9.93 -1.68
N ILE A 125 -11.26 9.06 -0.70
CA ILE A 125 -12.03 7.83 -0.47
C ILE A 125 -12.61 7.84 0.94
N THR A 126 -13.88 7.48 1.08
CA THR A 126 -14.53 7.40 2.41
C THR A 126 -14.07 6.16 3.19
N PRO A 127 -14.10 6.20 4.54
CA PRO A 127 -13.75 5.08 5.41
C PRO A 127 -14.25 3.71 4.95
N HIS A 128 -13.30 2.80 4.74
CA HIS A 128 -13.55 1.48 4.21
C HIS A 128 -12.54 0.47 4.74
N ARG A 129 -12.84 -0.81 4.50
CA ARG A 129 -11.84 -1.87 4.62
C ARG A 129 -11.52 -2.35 3.23
N ASP A 130 -10.25 -2.64 3.04
CA ASP A 130 -9.78 -3.36 1.89
C ASP A 130 -10.54 -4.68 1.67
N HIS A 131 -10.65 -5.07 0.40
CA HIS A 131 -11.38 -6.27 0.03
C HIS A 131 -10.72 -7.51 0.67
N VAL A 132 -11.53 -8.46 1.15
CA VAL A 132 -11.07 -9.70 1.81
C VAL A 132 -10.15 -10.59 0.98
N ARG A 133 -9.98 -10.27 -0.31
CA ARG A 133 -9.05 -10.97 -1.21
C ARG A 133 -7.60 -10.54 -0.98
N TYR A 134 -7.39 -9.33 -0.45
CA TYR A 134 -6.06 -8.88 -0.05
C TYR A 134 -5.77 -9.55 1.29
N ARG A 135 -4.67 -10.28 1.32
CA ARG A 135 -4.28 -11.19 2.40
C ARG A 135 -2.91 -10.79 2.90
N ILE A 136 -2.64 -11.07 4.18
CA ILE A 136 -1.35 -10.81 4.85
C ILE A 136 -1.03 -9.32 5.01
N VAL A 137 -0.83 -8.58 3.92
CA VAL A 137 -0.42 -7.17 3.99
C VAL A 137 -0.90 -6.40 2.76
N VAL A 138 -1.31 -5.15 2.98
CA VAL A 138 -1.46 -4.14 1.93
C VAL A 138 -0.28 -3.18 2.04
N ALA A 139 0.37 -2.88 0.91
CA ALA A 139 1.58 -2.08 0.84
C ALA A 139 1.37 -0.92 -0.16
N ILE A 140 1.56 0.31 0.30
CA ILE A 140 1.30 1.53 -0.48
C ILE A 140 2.57 2.39 -0.48
N PHE A 141 3.08 2.73 -1.66
CA PHE A 141 4.12 3.74 -1.80
C PHE A 141 3.49 5.12 -1.89
N LEU A 142 3.89 6.04 -1.01
CA LEU A 142 3.53 7.45 -1.18
C LEU A 142 4.56 8.13 -2.09
N LEU A 143 4.21 8.37 -3.35
CA LEU A 143 5.14 8.95 -4.32
C LEU A 143 5.19 10.48 -4.25
N THR A 144 4.05 11.16 -4.11
CA THR A 144 3.94 12.63 -4.10
C THR A 144 2.75 13.07 -3.25
N GLY A 145 2.71 14.37 -2.91
CA GLY A 145 1.60 14.99 -2.20
C GLY A 145 1.63 14.76 -0.69
N ASP A 146 0.51 15.04 -0.03
CA ASP A 146 0.46 15.14 1.44
C ASP A 146 0.27 13.78 2.13
N GLY A 147 -0.24 12.77 1.41
CA GLY A 147 -0.39 11.42 1.96
C GLY A 147 -1.24 11.36 3.24
N ASN A 148 -2.41 12.02 3.24
CA ASN A 148 -3.31 12.12 4.39
C ASN A 148 -4.04 10.79 4.74
N PHE A 149 -3.29 9.68 4.81
CA PHE A 149 -3.80 8.39 5.21
C PHE A 149 -4.24 8.43 6.68
N CYS A 150 -5.38 7.81 6.98
CA CYS A 150 -5.85 7.69 8.35
C CYS A 150 -6.43 6.30 8.61
N THR A 151 -6.57 5.96 9.87
CA THR A 151 -7.44 4.86 10.33
C THR A 151 -8.56 5.44 11.18
N CYS A 152 -9.68 4.75 11.29
CA CYS A 152 -10.80 5.20 12.12
C CYS A 152 -11.54 4.01 12.76
N ASP A 153 -12.36 4.32 13.76
CA ASP A 153 -13.10 3.31 14.53
C ASP A 153 -14.33 2.80 13.76
N ASP A 154 -14.92 3.66 12.91
CA ASP A 154 -16.16 3.37 12.19
C ASP A 154 -16.25 4.05 10.80
N ARG A 155 -17.27 3.66 10.01
CA ARG A 155 -17.44 4.15 8.63
C ARG A 155 -17.82 5.62 8.53
N LYS A 156 -18.02 6.30 9.66
CA LYS A 156 -18.26 7.75 9.72
C LYS A 156 -16.97 8.52 9.97
N GLY A 157 -15.83 7.84 10.11
CA GLY A 157 -14.54 8.45 10.40
C GLY A 157 -14.37 8.83 11.86
N VAL A 158 -15.17 8.27 12.78
CA VAL A 158 -15.01 8.55 14.21
C VAL A 158 -13.65 8.05 14.69
N GLY A 159 -13.00 8.84 15.53
CA GLY A 159 -11.70 8.47 16.09
C GLY A 159 -10.57 8.44 15.07
N ALA A 160 -10.69 9.17 13.97
CA ALA A 160 -9.68 9.22 12.92
C ALA A 160 -8.28 9.54 13.47
N LYS A 161 -7.29 8.72 13.09
CA LYS A 161 -5.88 8.88 13.43
C LYS A 161 -5.06 8.89 12.16
N THR A 162 -4.34 9.98 11.92
CA THR A 162 -3.42 10.11 10.78
C THR A 162 -2.26 9.13 10.92
N ILE A 163 -1.91 8.49 9.81
CA ILE A 163 -0.69 7.70 9.68
C ILE A 163 0.40 8.64 9.15
N PRO A 164 1.52 8.83 9.86
CA PRO A 164 2.52 9.84 9.51
C PRO A 164 3.42 9.37 8.36
N ALA A 165 2.87 9.25 7.16
CA ALA A 165 3.59 8.92 5.94
C ALA A 165 4.05 10.19 5.22
N VAL A 166 5.27 10.18 4.66
CA VAL A 166 5.77 11.25 3.80
C VAL A 166 6.19 10.70 2.42
N PRO A 167 6.30 11.54 1.37
CA PRO A 167 6.77 11.09 0.06
C PRO A 167 8.08 10.30 0.16
N GLY A 168 8.07 9.09 -0.40
CA GLY A 168 9.13 8.09 -0.31
C GLY A 168 8.89 6.99 0.73
N ASP A 169 7.91 7.12 1.61
CA ASP A 169 7.57 6.08 2.56
C ASP A 169 6.78 4.93 1.92
N LEU A 170 6.95 3.75 2.52
CA LEU A 170 6.11 2.58 2.35
C LEU A 170 5.15 2.49 3.54
N LEU A 171 3.87 2.68 3.26
CA LEU A 171 2.78 2.42 4.19
C LEU A 171 2.42 0.93 4.14
N LEU A 172 2.35 0.30 5.31
CA LEU A 172 1.94 -1.09 5.49
C LEU A 172 0.65 -1.12 6.31
N MET A 173 -0.32 -1.92 5.89
CA MET A 173 -1.54 -2.22 6.66
C MET A 173 -1.73 -3.72 6.81
N THR A 174 -2.25 -4.15 7.95
CA THR A 174 -2.62 -5.55 8.17
C THR A 174 -3.77 -5.96 7.25
N ALA A 175 -3.71 -7.20 6.79
CA ALA A 175 -4.82 -7.85 6.12
C ALA A 175 -5.04 -9.24 6.76
N PRO A 176 -6.20 -9.89 6.51
CA PRO A 176 -6.46 -11.22 7.04
C PRO A 176 -5.32 -12.21 6.77
N GLY A 177 -4.92 -12.93 7.81
CA GLY A 177 -3.93 -14.00 7.74
C GLY A 177 -2.49 -13.64 8.14
N LEU A 178 -2.17 -12.39 8.50
CA LEU A 178 -0.80 -12.03 8.97
C LEU A 178 -0.42 -12.70 10.30
N VAL A 179 -1.38 -12.76 11.21
CA VAL A 179 -1.27 -13.43 12.53
C VAL A 179 -2.56 -14.18 12.81
N GLU A 180 -3.68 -13.57 12.45
CA GLU A 180 -5.03 -14.09 12.66
C GLU A 180 -5.92 -13.72 11.47
N GLU A 181 -7.09 -14.35 11.39
CA GLU A 181 -8.09 -14.12 10.34
C GLU A 181 -8.92 -12.84 10.58
N LYS A 182 -8.35 -11.84 11.27
CA LYS A 182 -9.04 -10.57 11.51
C LYS A 182 -8.98 -9.66 10.28
N PRO A 183 -10.03 -8.86 10.04
CA PRO A 183 -9.99 -7.84 9.00
C PRO A 183 -8.91 -6.80 9.30
N GLY A 184 -8.40 -6.18 8.24
CA GLY A 184 -7.52 -5.02 8.33
C GLY A 184 -8.19 -3.81 8.98
N PRO A 185 -7.43 -2.71 9.17
CA PRO A 185 -7.95 -1.49 9.73
C PRO A 185 -9.06 -0.93 8.83
N LEU A 186 -9.95 -0.15 9.43
CA LEU A 186 -10.82 0.74 8.67
C LEU A 186 -10.03 2.03 8.40
N HIS A 187 -9.91 2.43 7.14
CA HIS A 187 -9.12 3.56 6.66
C HIS A 187 -9.89 4.42 5.66
#